data_AF-A0A925DME7-F1
#
_entry.id   AF-A0A925DME7-F1
#
_cell.length_a   1.000
_cell.length_b   1.000
_cell.length_c   1.000
_cell.angle_alpha   90.00
_cell.angle_beta   90.00
_cell.angle_gamma   90.00
#
_symmetry.space_group_name_H-M   'P 1'
#
loop_
_entity.id
_entity.type
_entity.pdbx_description
1 polymer ?
#
loop_
_entity_poly.entity_id
_entity_poly.type
_entity_poly.pdbx_seq_one_letter_code
_entity_poly.pdbx_strand_id
1 'polypeptide(L)'
;MEETPINTTPTPAPTPTPEPAQKKSKWYLWVLAFLIIASYGTIMYVFFSDVKKSLADTNEKLLKEQKDNSRCNYVRDSLFREVKSLSTYKALTKAMIQRDEALGFLKYKIGDFVYLKRDSSHVVVSDVVFGGSKYEYYVKYKVLYKDSKTEEVLPELVY
;
A
#
# COMPACT_ATOMS: atom_id res chain seq x y z
N MET A 1 119.88 24.49 46.33
CA MET A 1 119.48 23.08 46.28
C MET A 1 117.96 23.06 46.31
N GLU A 2 117.22 22.81 45.22
CA GLU A 2 117.55 22.58 43.80
C GLU A 2 116.31 23.06 43.00
N GLU A 3 116.46 24.01 42.09
CA GLU A 3 116.52 23.84 40.62
C GLU A 3 115.17 23.65 39.88
N THR A 4 114.80 24.71 39.16
CA THR A 4 113.82 24.81 38.06
C THR A 4 114.36 24.17 36.76
N PRO A 5 113.55 23.70 35.77
CA PRO A 5 113.06 24.62 34.72
C PRO A 5 111.74 24.27 33.95
N ILE A 6 111.03 25.34 33.54
CA ILE A 6 110.64 25.72 32.15
C ILE A 6 110.62 24.60 31.06
N ASN A 7 109.54 24.41 30.27
CA ASN A 7 109.40 25.00 28.88
C ASN A 7 108.14 24.64 28.03
N THR A 8 107.75 25.62 27.20
CA THR A 8 107.01 25.65 25.91
C THR A 8 105.92 24.66 25.46
N THR A 9 104.83 25.28 24.99
CA THR A 9 103.75 24.79 24.09
C THR A 9 104.18 24.59 22.61
N PRO A 10 103.54 23.67 21.86
CA PRO A 10 103.49 23.67 20.39
C PRO A 10 102.10 24.01 19.80
N THR A 11 102.04 24.49 18.54
CA THR A 11 100.79 24.81 17.80
C THR A 11 100.82 24.22 16.39
N PRO A 12 99.83 23.38 16.02
CA PRO A 12 98.98 23.58 14.82
C PRO A 12 97.51 23.12 15.04
N ALA A 13 96.49 23.30 14.18
CA ALA A 13 96.18 24.19 13.04
C ALA A 13 94.63 24.09 12.77
N PRO A 14 93.98 25.00 12.00
CA PRO A 14 92.51 25.05 11.91
C PRO A 14 91.91 24.22 10.73
N THR A 15 90.80 23.52 10.98
CA THR A 15 89.96 22.86 9.94
C THR A 15 88.51 22.69 10.44
N PRO A 16 87.50 22.54 9.56
CA PRO A 16 86.72 23.65 9.03
C PRO A 16 85.31 23.78 9.66
N THR A 17 84.73 24.98 9.55
CA THR A 17 83.31 25.26 9.86
C THR A 17 82.42 25.01 8.61
N PRO A 18 81.08 25.18 8.69
CA PRO A 18 80.11 24.10 8.59
C PRO A 18 79.47 23.94 7.19
N GLU A 19 78.75 22.84 6.98
CA GLU A 19 77.69 22.79 5.96
C GLU A 19 76.31 22.73 6.66
N PRO A 20 75.53 23.83 6.71
CA PRO A 20 74.21 23.82 7.32
C PRO A 20 73.21 23.11 6.39
N ALA A 21 72.92 21.84 6.69
CA ALA A 21 71.91 21.06 6.00
C ALA A 21 70.57 21.82 5.92
N GLN A 22 70.12 22.14 4.70
CA GLN A 22 68.95 23.00 4.47
C GLN A 22 67.66 22.36 5.01
N LYS A 23 67.25 22.81 6.20
CA LYS A 23 66.06 22.33 6.91
C LYS A 23 64.78 22.88 6.27
N LYS A 24 64.35 22.29 5.15
CA LYS A 24 63.05 22.59 4.50
C LYS A 24 61.91 22.53 5.52
N SER A 25 61.19 23.64 5.68
CA SER A 25 60.20 23.79 6.76
C SER A 25 58.93 22.97 6.48
N LYS A 26 58.48 22.22 7.48
CA LYS A 26 57.34 21.28 7.39
C LYS A 26 55.96 21.96 7.42
N TRP A 27 55.88 23.25 7.08
CA TRP A 27 54.65 24.06 7.22
C TRP A 27 53.50 23.54 6.33
N TYR A 28 53.84 23.02 5.15
CA TYR A 28 52.87 22.47 4.19
C TYR A 28 52.04 21.29 4.76
N LEU A 29 52.57 20.52 5.71
CA LEU A 29 51.85 19.41 6.34
C LEU A 29 50.65 19.89 7.18
N TRP A 30 50.79 21.04 7.85
CA TRP A 30 49.69 21.64 8.62
C TRP A 30 48.59 22.18 7.72
N VAL A 31 48.96 22.80 6.60
CA VAL A 31 48.00 23.26 5.58
C VAL A 31 47.23 22.06 4.99
N LEU A 32 47.93 20.98 4.66
CA LEU A 32 47.31 19.77 4.11
C LEU A 32 46.34 19.11 5.10
N ALA A 33 46.71 19.02 6.39
CA ALA A 33 45.84 18.49 7.44
C ALA A 33 44.56 19.35 7.61
N PHE A 34 44.68 20.68 7.59
CA PHE A 34 43.53 21.57 7.69
C PHE A 34 42.58 21.44 6.50
N LEU A 35 43.12 21.24 5.29
CA LEU A 35 42.36 21.04 4.06
C LEU A 35 41.57 19.71 4.08
N ILE A 36 42.15 18.64 4.64
CA ILE A 36 41.47 17.35 4.84
C ILE A 36 40.33 17.47 5.88
N ILE A 37 40.53 18.21 6.96
CA ILE A 37 39.49 18.44 7.98
C ILE A 37 38.34 19.27 7.40
N ALA A 38 38.65 20.32 6.64
CA ALA A 38 37.65 21.15 5.98
C ALA A 38 36.83 20.36 4.93
N SER A 39 37.48 19.54 4.09
CA SER A 39 36.78 18.73 3.09
C SER A 39 35.91 17.66 3.74
N TYR A 40 36.38 16.98 4.80
CA TYR A 40 35.57 16.04 5.57
C TYR A 40 34.34 16.71 6.20
N GLY A 41 34.50 17.91 6.76
CA GLY A 41 33.39 18.69 7.33
C GLY A 41 32.31 19.04 6.29
N THR A 42 32.70 19.43 5.07
CA THR A 42 31.73 19.71 4.00
C THR A 42 30.98 18.45 3.53
N ILE A 43 31.67 17.31 3.40
CA ILE A 43 31.04 16.03 3.02
C ILE A 43 30.03 15.59 4.10
N MET A 44 30.41 15.67 5.38
CA MET A 44 29.51 15.35 6.49
C MET A 44 28.27 16.26 6.52
N TYR A 45 28.43 17.56 6.27
CA TYR A 45 27.31 18.51 6.24
C TYR A 45 26.28 18.16 5.16
N VAL A 46 26.73 17.84 3.94
CA VAL A 46 25.85 17.41 2.84
C VAL A 46 25.11 16.13 3.23
N PHE A 47 25.82 15.12 3.72
CA PHE A 47 25.24 13.84 4.11
C PHE A 47 24.17 14.00 5.22
N PHE A 48 24.44 14.82 6.25
CA PHE A 48 23.46 15.15 7.28
C PHE A 48 22.25 15.91 6.72
N SER A 49 22.42 16.75 5.70
CA SER A 49 21.31 17.48 5.06
C SER A 49 20.38 16.55 4.29
N ASP A 50 20.93 15.55 3.58
CA ASP A 50 20.13 14.59 2.81
C ASP A 50 19.48 13.52 3.69
N VAL A 51 20.14 13.08 4.76
CA VAL A 51 19.51 12.25 5.81
C VAL A 51 18.34 12.98 6.46
N LYS A 52 18.46 14.29 6.76
CA LYS A 52 17.36 15.09 7.32
C LYS A 52 16.16 15.18 6.36
N LYS A 53 16.39 15.40 5.06
CA LYS A 53 15.32 15.39 4.03
C LYS A 53 14.65 14.02 3.94
N SER A 54 15.45 12.95 3.79
CA SER A 54 14.93 11.57 3.70
C SER A 54 14.10 11.18 4.93
N LEU A 55 14.51 11.61 6.12
CA LEU A 55 13.78 11.36 7.37
C LEU A 55 12.49 12.20 7.46
N ALA A 56 12.49 13.44 6.95
CA ALA A 56 11.29 14.26 6.84
C ALA A 56 10.28 13.66 5.84
N ASP A 57 10.72 13.31 4.63
CA ASP A 57 9.89 12.67 3.59
C ASP A 57 9.29 11.33 4.09
N THR A 58 10.09 10.55 4.83
CA THR A 58 9.63 9.28 5.42
C THR A 58 8.59 9.52 6.51
N ASN A 59 8.79 10.52 7.37
CA ASN A 59 7.82 10.88 8.41
C ASN A 59 6.51 11.41 7.80
N GLU A 60 6.57 12.23 6.74
CA GLU A 60 5.38 12.70 6.02
C GLU A 60 4.61 11.53 5.38
N LYS A 61 5.31 10.57 4.75
CA LYS A 61 4.69 9.35 4.22
C LYS A 61 4.03 8.52 5.30
N LEU A 62 4.69 8.30 6.44
CA LEU A 62 4.12 7.56 7.57
C LEU A 62 2.89 8.26 8.16
N LEU A 63 2.90 9.58 8.31
CA LEU A 63 1.74 10.36 8.76
C LEU A 63 0.58 10.28 7.77
N LYS A 64 0.86 10.30 6.47
CA LYS A 64 -0.14 10.10 5.41
C LYS A 64 -0.74 8.69 5.47
N GLU A 65 0.10 7.65 5.57
CA GLU A 65 -0.36 6.26 5.69
C GLU A 65 -1.18 6.04 6.96
N GLN A 66 -0.81 6.63 8.09
CA GLN A 66 -1.61 6.59 9.33
C GLN A 66 -2.97 7.30 9.15
N LYS A 67 -3.01 8.43 8.45
CA LYS A 67 -4.25 9.16 8.15
C LYS A 67 -5.16 8.37 7.20
N ASP A 68 -4.61 7.76 6.16
CA ASP A 68 -5.37 6.96 5.20
C ASP A 68 -5.84 5.64 5.85
N ASN A 69 -5.01 4.99 6.67
CA ASN A 69 -5.38 3.79 7.44
C ASN A 69 -6.51 4.09 8.45
N SER A 70 -6.39 5.17 9.24
CA SER A 70 -7.46 5.57 10.19
C SER A 70 -8.77 5.93 9.47
N ARG A 71 -8.71 6.58 8.31
CA ARG A 71 -9.89 6.82 7.45
C ARG A 71 -10.50 5.50 6.94
N CYS A 72 -9.68 4.57 6.46
CA CYS A 72 -10.14 3.26 6.00
C CYS A 72 -10.81 2.46 7.13
N ASN A 73 -10.23 2.45 8.33
CA ASN A 73 -10.82 1.80 9.50
C ASN A 73 -12.16 2.44 9.90
N TYR A 74 -12.26 3.77 9.89
CA TYR A 74 -13.53 4.46 10.16
C TYR A 74 -14.63 4.07 9.15
N VAL A 75 -14.32 4.08 7.84
CA VAL A 75 -15.27 3.67 6.79
C VAL A 75 -15.66 2.20 6.97
N ARG A 76 -14.68 1.31 7.18
CA ARG A 76 -14.90 -0.12 7.40
C ARG A 76 -15.81 -0.37 8.60
N ASP A 77 -15.55 0.28 9.72
CA ASP A 77 -16.31 0.09 10.97
C ASP A 77 -17.73 0.67 10.87
N SER A 78 -17.90 1.79 10.15
CA SER A 78 -19.24 2.32 9.83
C SER A 78 -20.05 1.34 8.97
N LEU A 79 -19.44 0.74 7.94
CA LEU A 79 -20.08 -0.25 7.08
C LEU A 79 -20.40 -1.53 7.87
N PHE A 80 -19.48 -2.00 8.73
CA PHE A 80 -19.76 -3.13 9.63
C PHE A 80 -20.94 -2.85 10.56
N ARG A 81 -21.08 -1.63 11.09
CA ARG A 81 -22.20 -1.28 11.98
C ARG A 81 -23.55 -1.41 11.27
N GLU A 82 -23.68 -0.88 10.06
CA GLU A 82 -24.92 -0.98 9.28
C GLU A 82 -25.18 -2.43 8.84
N VAL A 83 -24.17 -3.11 8.27
CA VAL A 83 -24.27 -4.49 7.77
C VAL A 83 -24.45 -5.52 8.90
N LYS A 84 -24.10 -5.20 10.16
CA LYS A 84 -24.33 -6.09 11.32
C LYS A 84 -25.81 -6.48 11.45
N SER A 85 -26.73 -5.57 11.18
CA SER A 85 -28.17 -5.86 11.17
C SER A 85 -28.55 -6.90 10.10
N LEU A 86 -28.04 -6.73 8.88
CA LEU A 86 -28.23 -7.63 7.75
C LEU A 86 -27.54 -8.99 7.96
N SER A 87 -26.46 -9.04 8.74
CA SER A 87 -25.70 -10.27 9.00
C SER A 87 -26.52 -11.34 9.74
N THR A 88 -27.47 -10.93 10.60
CA THR A 88 -28.44 -11.81 11.24
C THR A 88 -29.32 -12.54 10.22
N TYR A 89 -29.62 -11.89 9.10
CA TYR A 89 -30.46 -12.41 8.02
C TYR A 89 -29.66 -12.97 6.84
N LYS A 90 -28.35 -13.22 7.00
CA LYS A 90 -27.43 -13.64 5.91
C LYS A 90 -27.97 -14.78 5.03
N ALA A 91 -28.66 -15.77 5.63
CA ALA A 91 -29.28 -16.86 4.88
C ALA A 91 -30.44 -16.38 3.98
N LEU A 92 -31.33 -15.54 4.51
CA LEU A 92 -32.44 -14.93 3.78
C LEU A 92 -31.92 -13.98 2.68
N THR A 93 -30.98 -13.09 3.01
CA THR A 93 -30.38 -12.18 2.02
C THR A 93 -29.68 -12.95 0.90
N LYS A 94 -28.96 -14.03 1.21
CA LYS A 94 -28.35 -14.88 0.18
C LYS A 94 -29.41 -15.57 -0.68
N ALA A 95 -30.48 -16.09 -0.08
CA ALA A 95 -31.59 -16.70 -0.84
C ALA A 95 -32.31 -15.68 -1.73
N MET A 96 -32.52 -14.45 -1.26
CA MET A 96 -33.08 -13.35 -2.05
C MET A 96 -32.18 -12.99 -3.24
N ILE A 97 -30.87 -12.79 -3.02
CA ILE A 97 -29.91 -12.51 -4.10
C ILE A 97 -29.90 -13.66 -5.12
N GLN A 98 -29.82 -14.91 -4.68
CA GLN A 98 -29.83 -16.07 -5.58
C GLN A 98 -31.15 -16.21 -6.35
N ARG A 99 -32.29 -15.88 -5.73
CA ARG A 99 -33.59 -15.83 -6.40
C ARG A 99 -33.64 -14.72 -7.45
N ASP A 100 -33.15 -13.53 -7.12
CA ASP A 100 -33.19 -12.37 -8.01
C ASP A 100 -32.20 -12.54 -9.18
N GLU A 101 -31.04 -13.17 -8.95
CA GLU A 101 -30.13 -13.66 -10.00
C GLU A 101 -30.83 -14.69 -10.90
N ALA A 102 -31.50 -15.70 -10.33
CA ALA A 102 -32.23 -16.72 -11.10
C ALA A 102 -33.39 -16.12 -11.93
N LEU A 103 -34.13 -15.16 -11.37
CA LEU A 103 -35.15 -14.37 -12.07
C LEU A 103 -34.56 -13.55 -13.22
N GLY A 104 -33.30 -13.13 -13.13
CA GLY A 104 -32.59 -12.40 -14.18
C GLY A 104 -32.38 -13.17 -15.49
N PHE A 105 -32.41 -14.51 -15.45
CA PHE A 105 -32.29 -15.37 -16.65
C PHE A 105 -33.63 -15.66 -17.33
N LEU A 106 -34.76 -15.27 -16.73
CA LEU A 106 -36.09 -15.53 -17.28
C LEU A 106 -36.50 -14.46 -18.30
N LYS A 107 -37.17 -14.90 -19.36
CA LYS A 107 -37.63 -14.03 -20.45
C LYS A 107 -38.69 -13.02 -20.01
N TYR A 108 -39.54 -13.41 -19.04
CA TYR A 108 -40.63 -12.59 -18.51
C TYR A 108 -40.45 -12.43 -17.01
N LYS A 109 -40.70 -11.22 -16.52
CA LYS A 109 -40.52 -10.82 -15.13
C LYS A 109 -41.86 -10.78 -14.40
N ILE A 110 -41.79 -10.79 -13.08
CA ILE A 110 -42.95 -10.57 -12.22
C ILE A 110 -43.49 -9.16 -12.48
N GLY A 111 -44.77 -9.06 -12.80
CA GLY A 111 -45.45 -7.83 -13.24
C GLY A 111 -45.64 -7.70 -14.76
N ASP A 112 -44.97 -8.52 -15.57
CA ASP A 112 -45.12 -8.46 -17.03
C ASP A 112 -46.48 -9.00 -17.48
N PHE A 113 -47.06 -8.35 -18.50
CA PHE A 113 -48.23 -8.84 -19.24
C PHE A 113 -47.79 -9.80 -20.34
N VAL A 114 -48.40 -10.98 -20.38
CA VAL A 114 -48.01 -12.07 -21.28
C VAL A 114 -49.23 -12.80 -21.84
N TYR A 115 -49.05 -13.51 -22.95
CA TYR A 115 -50.12 -14.32 -23.57
C TYR A 115 -49.87 -15.82 -23.36
N LEU A 116 -50.91 -16.56 -22.95
CA LEU A 116 -50.82 -18.02 -22.80
C LEU A 116 -51.04 -18.73 -24.14
N LYS A 117 -50.20 -19.72 -24.46
CA LYS A 117 -50.29 -20.47 -25.73
C LYS A 117 -51.57 -21.30 -25.89
N ARG A 118 -52.16 -21.74 -24.77
CA ARG A 118 -53.32 -22.65 -24.76
C ARG A 118 -54.58 -22.00 -25.32
N ASP A 119 -54.83 -20.75 -24.91
CA ASP A 119 -56.11 -20.07 -25.07
C ASP A 119 -55.95 -18.60 -25.52
N SER A 120 -54.71 -18.15 -25.77
CA SER A 120 -54.37 -16.75 -26.10
C SER A 120 -54.89 -15.74 -25.08
N SER A 121 -55.13 -16.18 -23.84
CA SER A 121 -55.55 -15.29 -22.76
C SER A 121 -54.43 -14.34 -22.35
N HIS A 122 -54.82 -13.10 -22.04
CA HIS A 122 -53.92 -12.06 -21.58
C HIS A 122 -53.87 -12.08 -20.04
N VAL A 123 -52.70 -12.39 -19.49
CA VAL A 123 -52.48 -12.62 -18.06
C VAL A 123 -51.27 -11.84 -17.55
N VAL A 124 -51.18 -11.64 -16.24
CA VAL A 124 -50.02 -11.02 -15.59
C VAL A 124 -49.19 -12.09 -14.88
N VAL A 125 -47.87 -12.07 -15.05
CA VAL A 125 -46.97 -12.92 -14.24
C VAL A 125 -46.95 -12.38 -12.80
N SER A 126 -47.60 -13.08 -11.87
CA SER A 126 -47.71 -12.66 -10.47
C SER A 126 -46.56 -13.12 -9.58
N ASP A 127 -45.95 -14.27 -9.89
CA ASP A 127 -44.81 -14.84 -9.17
C ASP A 127 -44.10 -15.89 -10.05
N VAL A 128 -42.91 -16.33 -9.63
CA VAL A 128 -42.19 -17.45 -10.25
C VAL A 128 -41.89 -18.52 -9.21
N VAL A 129 -42.44 -19.71 -9.42
CA VAL A 129 -42.19 -20.87 -8.56
C VAL A 129 -40.99 -21.64 -9.10
N PHE A 130 -39.89 -21.59 -8.36
CA PHE A 130 -38.73 -22.46 -8.54
C PHE A 130 -38.90 -23.69 -7.64
N GLY A 131 -38.89 -24.89 -8.22
CA GLY A 131 -39.02 -26.14 -7.48
C GLY A 131 -38.11 -27.22 -8.03
N GLY A 132 -37.89 -28.28 -7.26
CA GLY A 132 -37.08 -29.39 -7.71
C GLY A 132 -36.63 -30.34 -6.60
N SER A 133 -36.06 -31.45 -7.04
CA SER A 133 -35.27 -32.37 -6.23
C SER A 133 -33.78 -32.25 -6.61
N LYS A 134 -32.92 -33.07 -5.99
CA LYS A 134 -31.50 -33.13 -6.33
C LYS A 134 -31.22 -33.45 -7.82
N TYR A 135 -32.18 -34.05 -8.53
CA TYR A 135 -32.01 -34.58 -9.89
C TYR A 135 -32.93 -33.95 -10.94
N GLU A 136 -33.90 -33.12 -10.53
CA GLU A 136 -34.90 -32.56 -11.42
C GLU A 136 -35.28 -31.17 -10.92
N TYR A 137 -35.15 -30.14 -11.76
CA TYR A 137 -35.50 -28.77 -11.44
C TYR A 137 -36.53 -28.26 -12.44
N TYR A 138 -37.56 -27.57 -11.94
CA TYR A 138 -38.59 -26.95 -12.74
C TYR A 138 -38.78 -25.48 -12.34
N VAL A 139 -39.17 -24.68 -13.34
CA VAL A 139 -39.61 -23.31 -13.16
C VAL A 139 -41.04 -23.23 -13.67
N LYS A 140 -41.94 -22.56 -12.95
CA LYS A 140 -43.30 -22.26 -13.39
C LYS A 140 -43.60 -20.79 -13.15
N TYR A 141 -44.30 -20.17 -14.09
CA TYR A 141 -44.91 -18.86 -13.86
C TYR A 141 -46.26 -19.05 -13.18
N LYS A 142 -46.49 -18.28 -12.12
CA LYS A 142 -47.80 -18.17 -11.47
C LYS A 142 -48.52 -16.99 -12.12
N VAL A 143 -49.47 -17.26 -13.01
CA VAL A 143 -50.15 -16.23 -13.81
C VAL A 143 -51.51 -15.88 -13.21
N LEU A 144 -51.81 -14.57 -13.21
CA LEU A 144 -53.05 -13.99 -12.72
C LEU A 144 -53.91 -13.57 -13.91
N TYR A 145 -55.10 -14.17 -14.01
CA TYR A 145 -56.13 -13.79 -14.97
C TYR A 145 -56.89 -12.53 -14.50
N LYS A 146 -57.54 -11.85 -15.46
CA LYS A 146 -58.42 -10.70 -15.17
C LYS A 146 -59.51 -11.01 -14.12
N ASP A 147 -59.98 -12.25 -14.08
CA ASP A 147 -60.99 -12.74 -13.12
C ASP A 147 -60.41 -13.05 -11.72
N SER A 148 -59.19 -12.59 -11.42
CA SER A 148 -58.42 -12.88 -10.20
C SER A 148 -58.11 -14.37 -9.94
N LYS A 149 -58.44 -15.26 -10.89
CA LYS A 149 -58.01 -16.66 -10.87
C LYS A 149 -56.51 -16.74 -11.11
N THR A 150 -55.86 -17.68 -10.43
CA THR A 150 -54.42 -17.91 -10.54
C THR A 150 -54.15 -19.33 -11.03
N GLU A 151 -53.26 -19.49 -12.00
CA GLU A 151 -52.84 -20.79 -12.56
C GLU A 151 -51.30 -20.88 -12.58
N GLU A 152 -50.75 -22.08 -12.45
CA GLU A 152 -49.32 -22.32 -12.67
C GLU A 152 -49.09 -22.84 -14.08
N VAL A 153 -48.27 -22.15 -14.86
CA VAL A 153 -47.95 -22.50 -16.26
C VAL A 153 -46.45 -22.70 -16.45
N LEU A 154 -46.08 -23.63 -17.34
CA LEU A 154 -44.69 -23.81 -17.75
C LEU A 154 -44.22 -22.59 -18.58
N PRO A 155 -42.95 -22.16 -18.47
CA PRO A 155 -42.40 -21.06 -19.26
C PRO A 155 -42.55 -21.22 -20.77
N GLU A 156 -42.56 -22.45 -21.27
CA GLU A 156 -42.79 -22.78 -22.67
C GLU A 156 -44.22 -22.47 -23.16
N LEU A 157 -45.18 -22.27 -22.25
CA LEU A 157 -46.58 -21.97 -22.54
C LEU A 157 -46.90 -20.46 -22.48
N VAL A 158 -45.87 -19.61 -22.54
CA VAL A 158 -45.98 -18.14 -22.49
C VAL A 158 -45.38 -17.50 -23.76
N TYR A 159 -46.03 -16.44 -24.27
CA TYR A 159 -45.61 -15.56 -25.37
C TYR A 159 -45.48 -14.11 -24.90
#